data_AF-A0A369JE60-F1
#
_entry.id   AF-A0A369JE60-F1
#
_cell.length_a   1.000
_cell.length_b   1.000
_cell.length_c   1.000
_cell.angle_alpha   90.00
_cell.angle_beta   90.00
_cell.angle_gamma   90.00
#
_symmetry.space_group_name_H-M   'P 1'
#
loop_
_entity.id
_entity.type
_entity.pdbx_description
1 polymer ?
#
loop_
_entity_poly.entity_id
_entity_poly.type
_entity_poly.pdbx_seq_one_letter_code
_entity_poly.pdbx_strand_id
1 'polypeptide(L)'
;MPRYNGPYMVTTVNLAASMVTLNMPNSPNVFPTFHTSQVLSFHKNDADLFSSREFAQPGPILTADGQEEWLIDKIIDECWCGRGHQYLVQYAGYGPEENCWLPGSVLAENITLTDWLAEQVAD
;
A
#
# COMPACT_ATOMS: atom_id res chain seq x y z
N MET A 1 -1.82 9.14 3.45
CA MET A 1 -2.41 8.81 2.13
C MET A 1 -1.58 9.44 1.03
N PRO A 2 -1.30 8.72 -0.06
CA PRO A 2 -0.58 9.29 -1.20
C PRO A 2 -1.38 10.46 -1.78
N ARG A 3 -0.68 11.55 -2.12
CA ARG A 3 -1.30 12.78 -2.62
C ARG A 3 -1.91 12.61 -4.02
N TYR A 4 -1.38 11.68 -4.80
CA TYR A 4 -1.79 11.41 -6.18
C TYR A 4 -2.06 9.92 -6.37
N ASN A 5 -3.02 9.61 -7.24
CA ASN A 5 -3.39 8.24 -7.57
C ASN A 5 -2.62 7.82 -8.83
N GLY A 6 -1.63 6.93 -8.63
CA GLY A 6 -0.92 6.19 -9.66
C GLY A 6 -0.08 7.01 -10.66
N PRO A 7 1.05 6.47 -11.13
CA PRO A 7 1.48 6.77 -12.48
C PRO A 7 0.59 5.99 -13.45
N TYR A 8 -0.02 6.70 -14.40
CA TYR A 8 -0.79 6.10 -15.49
C TYR A 8 -0.22 6.53 -16.83
N MET A 9 -0.28 5.64 -17.80
CA MET A 9 0.10 5.98 -19.17
C MET A 9 -1.01 6.80 -19.83
N VAL A 10 -0.62 7.85 -20.55
CA VAL A 10 -1.55 8.65 -21.36
C VAL A 10 -1.84 7.88 -22.65
N THR A 11 -3.11 7.56 -22.89
CA THR A 11 -3.56 6.86 -24.10
C THR A 11 -3.92 7.84 -25.21
N THR A 12 -4.61 8.93 -24.85
CA THR A 12 -5.12 9.91 -25.81
C THR A 12 -4.97 11.32 -25.26
N VAL A 13 -4.62 12.27 -26.13
CA VAL A 13 -4.54 13.70 -25.80
C VAL A 13 -5.47 14.48 -26.71
N ASN A 14 -6.38 15.24 -26.12
CA ASN A 14 -7.19 16.24 -26.81
C ASN A 14 -6.64 17.64 -26.48
N LEU A 15 -5.86 18.18 -27.42
CA LEU A 15 -5.23 19.49 -27.28
C LEU A 15 -6.24 20.64 -27.29
N ALA A 16 -7.36 20.52 -28.02
CA ALA A 16 -8.35 21.58 -28.13
C ALA A 16 -9.08 21.83 -26.80
N ALA A 17 -9.32 20.77 -26.04
CA ALA A 17 -10.00 20.84 -24.74
C ALA A 17 -9.04 20.74 -23.55
N SER A 18 -7.72 20.66 -23.78
CA SER A 18 -6.72 20.39 -22.74
C SER A 18 -7.08 19.18 -21.87
N MET A 19 -7.53 18.10 -22.52
CA MET A 19 -7.93 16.86 -21.87
C MET A 19 -6.99 15.70 -22.21
N VAL A 20 -6.72 14.85 -21.24
CA VAL A 20 -5.91 13.64 -21.39
C VAL A 20 -6.67 12.43 -20.87
N THR A 21 -6.60 11.33 -21.60
CA THR A 21 -7.18 10.05 -21.17
C THR A 21 -6.07 9.13 -20.68
N LEU A 22 -6.23 8.61 -19.47
CA LEU A 22 -5.26 7.75 -18.78
C LEU A 22 -5.69 6.27 -18.85
N ASN A 23 -4.73 5.37 -18.98
CA ASN A 23 -4.96 3.93 -18.81
C ASN A 23 -4.97 3.56 -17.32
N MET A 24 -6.16 3.41 -16.73
CA MET A 24 -6.35 3.17 -15.28
C MET A 24 -6.94 1.79 -14.97
N PRO A 25 -6.20 0.68 -15.17
CA PRO A 25 -6.72 -0.67 -14.93
C PRO A 25 -7.07 -0.92 -13.47
N ASN A 26 -6.36 -0.27 -12.53
CA ASN A 26 -6.56 -0.42 -11.09
C ASN A 26 -7.73 0.42 -10.55
N SER A 27 -8.40 1.21 -11.40
CA SER A 27 -9.49 2.11 -10.99
C SER A 27 -10.62 2.11 -12.01
N PRO A 28 -11.26 0.95 -12.25
CA PRO A 28 -12.25 0.78 -13.32
C PRO A 28 -13.51 1.63 -13.15
N ASN A 29 -13.81 2.07 -11.92
CA ASN A 29 -14.99 2.89 -11.62
C ASN A 29 -14.76 4.41 -11.80
N VAL A 30 -13.56 4.83 -12.17
CA VAL A 30 -13.20 6.25 -12.33
C VAL A 30 -13.18 6.60 -13.82
N PHE A 31 -13.75 7.75 -14.19
CA PHE A 31 -13.69 8.23 -15.57
C PHE A 31 -12.25 8.55 -15.96
N PRO A 32 -11.71 7.98 -17.06
CA PRO A 32 -10.28 8.04 -17.35
C PRO A 32 -9.80 9.35 -17.98
N THR A 33 -10.70 10.28 -18.31
CA THR A 33 -10.32 11.53 -18.96
C THR A 33 -10.35 12.69 -17.98
N PHE A 34 -9.22 13.40 -17.90
CA PHE A 34 -8.98 14.50 -16.98
C PHE A 34 -8.49 15.72 -17.71
N HIS A 35 -8.68 16.90 -17.12
CA HIS A 35 -8.04 18.12 -17.61
C HIS A 35 -6.54 18.10 -17.28
N THR A 36 -5.69 18.67 -18.14
CA THR A 36 -4.22 18.67 -17.96
C THR A 36 -3.77 19.27 -16.62
N SER A 37 -4.53 20.21 -16.05
CA SER A 37 -4.23 20.80 -14.74
C SER A 37 -4.43 19.84 -13.55
N GLN A 38 -5.11 18.70 -13.75
CA GLN A 38 -5.36 17.69 -12.72
C GLN A 38 -4.34 16.54 -12.78
N VAL A 39 -3.50 16.51 -13.81
CA VAL A 39 -2.50 15.47 -14.03
C VAL A 39 -1.12 16.06 -13.85
N LEU A 40 -0.23 15.30 -13.21
CA LEU A 40 1.18 15.65 -13.07
C LEU A 40 2.03 14.60 -13.74
N SER A 41 3.11 15.06 -14.39
CA SER A 41 4.13 14.17 -14.93
C SER A 41 4.76 13.38 -13.79
N PHE A 42 4.73 12.06 -13.93
CA PHE A 42 5.42 11.18 -13.01
C PHE A 42 6.93 11.24 -13.26
N HIS A 43 7.69 11.57 -12.22
CA HIS A 43 9.14 11.47 -12.23
C HIS A 43 9.52 10.39 -11.23
N LYS A 44 10.22 9.35 -11.70
CA LYS A 44 10.76 8.32 -10.82
C LYS A 44 11.74 8.99 -9.85
N ASN A 45 11.72 8.54 -8.60
CA ASN A 45 12.67 9.01 -7.62
C ASN A 45 14.10 8.65 -8.02
N ASP A 46 15.02 9.56 -7.77
CA ASP A 46 16.44 9.34 -7.93
C ASP A 46 16.99 8.94 -6.56
N ALA A 47 17.35 7.65 -6.42
CA ALA A 47 17.79 7.08 -5.15
C ALA A 47 19.14 7.65 -4.67
N ASP A 48 20.00 8.09 -5.60
CA ASP A 48 21.32 8.65 -5.24
C ASP A 48 21.17 10.06 -4.64
N LEU A 49 20.21 10.84 -5.15
CA LEU A 49 19.95 12.21 -4.67
C LEU A 49 18.94 12.26 -3.52
N PHE A 50 17.99 11.32 -3.48
CA PHE A 50 16.86 11.35 -2.56
C PHE A 50 16.56 9.96 -1.98
N SER A 51 17.58 9.31 -1.40
CA SER A 51 17.44 8.01 -0.74
C SER A 51 16.35 7.98 0.34
N SER A 52 16.11 9.10 1.03
CA SER A 52 15.07 9.20 2.06
C SER A 52 13.63 9.20 1.52
N ARG A 53 13.43 9.25 0.19
CA ARG A 53 12.10 9.20 -0.44
C ARG A 53 11.67 7.79 -0.81
N GLU A 54 12.59 6.83 -0.75
CA GLU A 54 12.32 5.42 -1.00
C GLU A 54 12.36 4.65 0.31
N PHE A 55 11.40 3.74 0.48
CA PHE A 55 11.46 2.76 1.55
C PHE A 55 12.34 1.58 1.12
N ALA A 56 12.99 0.90 2.08
CA ALA A 56 13.92 -0.17 1.79
C ALA A 56 13.30 -1.38 1.06
N GLN A 57 11.96 -1.52 1.09
CA GLN A 57 11.17 -2.58 0.46
C GLN A 57 11.85 -3.96 0.49
N PRO A 58 12.18 -4.49 1.70
CA PRO A 58 12.89 -5.76 1.83
C PRO A 58 12.05 -6.91 1.25
N GLY A 59 12.66 -7.74 0.40
CA GLY A 59 11.98 -8.90 -0.19
C GLY A 59 11.48 -9.92 0.83
N PRO A 60 10.60 -10.85 0.42
CA PRO A 60 10.09 -11.89 1.31
C PRO A 60 11.20 -12.79 1.84
N ILE A 61 10.99 -13.26 3.07
CA ILE A 61 11.77 -14.30 3.72
C ILE A 61 11.19 -15.64 3.27
N LEU A 62 12.04 -16.53 2.78
CA LEU A 62 11.64 -17.90 2.45
C LEU A 62 11.76 -18.79 3.68
N THR A 63 10.65 -19.39 4.10
CA THR A 63 10.63 -20.37 5.18
C THR A 63 11.19 -21.72 4.73
N ALA A 64 11.47 -22.61 5.70
CA ALA A 64 11.93 -23.98 5.42
C ALA A 64 10.91 -24.78 4.57
N ASP A 65 9.62 -24.42 4.67
CA ASP A 65 8.54 -25.02 3.89
C ASP A 65 8.35 -24.36 2.51
N GLY A 66 9.19 -23.38 2.17
CA GLY A 66 9.16 -22.68 0.88
C GLY A 66 8.06 -21.62 0.77
N GLN A 67 7.50 -21.16 1.89
CA GLN A 67 6.53 -20.07 1.89
C GLN A 67 7.24 -18.71 2.00
N GLU A 68 6.65 -17.70 1.36
CA GLU A 68 7.13 -16.32 1.43
C GLU A 68 6.44 -15.59 2.60
N GLU A 69 7.25 -15.04 3.49
CA GLU A 69 6.81 -14.26 4.65
C GLU A 69 7.42 -12.87 4.64
N TRP A 70 6.65 -11.86 5.07
CA TRP A 70 7.13 -10.49 5.19
C TRP A 70 7.22 -10.11 6.66
N LEU A 71 8.26 -9.34 6.99
CA LEU A 71 8.47 -8.89 8.36
C LEU A 71 7.45 -7.79 8.70
N ILE A 72 6.68 -8.03 9.76
CA ILE A 72 5.71 -7.08 10.29
C ILE A 72 6.44 -6.12 11.23
N ASP A 73 6.26 -4.82 11.03
CA ASP A 73 6.76 -3.77 11.94
C ASP A 73 5.80 -3.58 13.11
N LYS A 74 4.50 -3.39 12.81
CA LYS A 74 3.45 -3.20 13.82
C LYS A 74 2.04 -3.42 13.27
N ILE A 75 1.09 -3.63 14.18
CA ILE A 75 -0.34 -3.54 13.90
C ILE A 75 -0.79 -2.10 14.15
N ILE A 76 -1.51 -1.52 13.18
CA ILE A 76 -1.98 -0.14 13.22
C ILE A 76 -3.41 -0.04 13.75
N ASP A 77 -4.25 -0.99 13.35
CA ASP A 77 -5.69 -0.92 13.59
C ASP A 77 -6.32 -2.31 13.62
N GLU A 78 -7.51 -2.40 14.19
CA GLU A 78 -8.32 -3.61 14.26
C GLU A 78 -9.73 -3.31 13.75
N CYS A 79 -10.31 -4.23 12.97
CA CYS A 79 -11.72 -4.17 12.63
C CYS A 79 -12.39 -5.53 12.72
N TRP A 80 -13.69 -5.51 13.01
CA TRP A 80 -14.53 -6.68 12.93
C TRP A 80 -15.04 -6.87 11.50
N CYS A 81 -14.65 -7.96 10.83
CA CYS A 81 -15.10 -8.26 9.47
C CYS A 81 -15.70 -9.68 9.40
N GLY A 82 -17.02 -9.76 9.26
CA GLY A 82 -17.74 -11.02 9.14
C GLY A 82 -17.69 -11.84 10.44
N ARG A 83 -16.91 -12.94 10.44
CA ARG A 83 -16.83 -13.92 11.54
C ARG A 83 -15.59 -13.77 12.44
N GLY A 84 -14.84 -12.69 12.32
CA GLY A 84 -13.67 -12.48 13.19
C GLY A 84 -13.00 -11.12 13.03
N HIS A 85 -11.94 -10.95 13.79
CA HIS A 85 -11.08 -9.77 13.78
C HIS A 85 -10.10 -9.82 12.60
N GLN A 86 -9.96 -8.68 11.94
CA GLN A 86 -8.87 -8.39 11.01
C GLN A 86 -8.01 -7.28 11.58
N TYR A 87 -6.72 -7.33 11.26
CA TYR A 87 -5.73 -6.40 11.76
C TYR A 87 -5.06 -5.71 10.57
N LEU A 88 -4.94 -4.39 10.65
CA LEU A 88 -4.23 -3.59 9.66
C LEU A 88 -2.74 -3.67 9.97
N VAL A 89 -2.01 -4.39 9.14
CA VAL A 89 -0.59 -4.68 9.33
C VAL A 89 0.27 -3.71 8.55
N GLN A 90 1.31 -3.18 9.21
CA GLN A 90 2.40 -2.44 8.58
C GLN A 90 3.64 -3.33 8.47
N TYR A 91 4.18 -3.46 7.27
CA TYR A 91 5.41 -4.21 7.01
C TYR A 91 6.65 -3.36 7.22
N ALA A 92 7.72 -3.97 7.74
CA ALA A 92 8.98 -3.28 7.98
C ALA A 92 9.65 -2.85 6.68
N GLY A 93 10.04 -1.58 6.62
CA GLY A 93 10.67 -1.01 5.43
C GLY A 93 9.70 -0.81 4.25
N TYR A 94 8.39 -0.80 4.52
CA TYR A 94 7.35 -0.45 3.55
C TYR A 94 6.52 0.75 4.03
N GLY A 95 6.00 1.52 3.07
CA GLY A 95 5.13 2.65 3.37
C GLY A 95 3.70 2.22 3.67
N PRO A 96 2.85 3.13 4.19
CA PRO A 96 1.47 2.83 4.55
C PRO A 96 0.59 2.41 3.38
N GLU A 97 1.02 2.67 2.14
CA GLU A 97 0.38 2.20 0.91
C GLU A 97 0.39 0.68 0.74
N GLU A 98 1.36 -0.02 1.36
CA GLU A 98 1.46 -1.49 1.33
C GLU A 98 0.80 -2.15 2.54
N ASN A 99 0.13 -1.38 3.39
CA ASN A 99 -0.57 -1.93 4.55
C ASN A 99 -1.77 -2.77 4.09
N CYS A 100 -1.92 -3.93 4.73
CA CYS A 100 -2.97 -4.90 4.38
C CYS A 100 -3.76 -5.33 5.61
N TRP A 101 -5.06 -5.56 5.41
CA TRP A 101 -5.91 -6.20 6.42
C TRP A 101 -5.70 -7.71 6.37
N LEU A 102 -5.17 -8.27 7.46
CA LEU A 102 -4.94 -9.71 7.60
C LEU A 102 -5.86 -10.30 8.68
N PRO A 103 -6.43 -11.50 8.45
CA PRO A 103 -7.23 -12.16 9.47
C PRO A 103 -6.34 -12.63 10.62
N GLY A 104 -6.86 -12.61 11.85
CA GLY A 104 -6.12 -13.06 13.04
C GLY A 104 -5.55 -14.49 12.93
N SER A 105 -6.18 -15.37 12.14
CA SER A 105 -5.67 -16.73 11.90
C SER A 105 -4.33 -16.77 11.16
N VAL A 106 -4.07 -15.79 10.28
CA VAL A 106 -2.79 -15.67 9.56
C VAL A 106 -1.70 -15.12 10.48
N LEU A 107 -2.10 -14.30 11.45
CA LEU A 107 -1.18 -13.67 12.42
C LEU A 107 -1.04 -14.46 13.72
N ALA A 108 -1.65 -15.65 13.82
CA ALA A 108 -1.77 -16.39 15.08
C ALA A 108 -0.41 -16.77 15.69
N GLU A 109 0.62 -16.95 14.86
CA GLU A 109 1.98 -17.28 15.28
C GLU A 109 2.90 -16.05 15.38
N ASN A 110 2.37 -14.85 15.15
CA ASN A 110 3.16 -13.62 15.12
C ASN A 110 3.16 -12.91 16.49
N ILE A 111 4.37 -12.66 17.02
CA ILE A 111 4.58 -12.02 18.33
C ILE A 111 3.94 -10.62 18.38
N THR A 112 3.92 -9.90 17.26
CA THR A 112 3.33 -8.56 17.17
C THR A 112 1.84 -8.55 17.51
N LEU A 113 1.11 -9.62 17.14
CA LEU A 113 -0.31 -9.73 17.47
C LEU A 113 -0.52 -9.92 18.98
N THR A 114 0.30 -10.75 19.62
CA THR A 114 0.25 -10.94 21.07
C THR A 114 0.57 -9.65 21.83
N ASP A 115 1.58 -8.89 21.40
CA ASP A 115 1.94 -7.63 22.04
C ASP A 115 0.81 -6.60 21.90
N TRP A 116 0.24 -6.48 20.69
CA TRP A 116 -0.89 -5.57 20.43
C TRP A 116 -2.13 -5.91 21.29
N LEU A 117 -2.48 -7.20 21.39
CA LEU A 117 -3.62 -7.63 22.22
C LEU A 117 -3.37 -7.39 23.72
N ALA A 118 -2.13 -7.52 24.19
CA ALA A 118 -1.78 -7.26 25.57
C ALA A 118 -1.95 -5.76 25.93
N GLU A 119 -1.63 -4.87 25.00
CA GLU A 119 -1.83 -3.42 25.18
C GLU A 119 -3.32 -3.06 25.27
N GLN A 120 -4.20 -3.69 24.49
CA GLN A 120 -5.65 -3.40 24.50
C GLN A 120 -6.39 -3.84 25.77
N VAL A 121 -5.83 -4.77 26.55
CA VAL A 121 -6.46 -5.26 27.80
C VAL A 121 -6.07 -4.40 29.02
N ALA A 122 -5.09 -3.51 28.87
CA ALA A 122 -4.59 -2.66 29.95
C ALA A 122 -5.42 -1.38 30.17
N ASP A 123 -6.33 -1.04 29.26
CA ASP A 123 -7.27 0.11 29.33
C ASP A 123 -8.69 -0.31 29.74
#